data_AF-A0A9X2IMA5-F1
#
_entry.id   AF-A0A9X2IMA5-F1
#
_cell.length_a   1.000
_cell.length_b   1.000
_cell.length_c   1.000
_cell.angle_alpha   90.00
_cell.angle_beta   90.00
_cell.angle_gamma   90.00
#
_symmetry.space_group_name_H-M   'P 1'
#
loop_
_entity.id
_entity.type
_entity.pdbx_description
1 polymer ?
#
loop_
_entity_poly.entity_id
_entity_poly.type
_entity_poly.pdbx_seq_one_letter_code
_entity_poly.pdbx_strand_id
1 'polypeptide(L)'
;MRILDDIEYRRIETGEDMEDIERLRYKAYKAAEVLPVSASSLIDEADFDDHAYVFGVYYFEQLVSTIRLHHVTPDHRVSQSAGVFPDAMENFLNAGLTLIDPARFAADPAVAAELPVIPYITLRPSIVAAAYFKADRVLQHVRPAHAAFYKRVFYADTVVERRMADIYGFELTLLATNTHTTGDRLLQRYPFFDSGVHERRLMFERGGEPALAPLTVLPSARLVAKGFIAGAVAGLDY
;
A
#
# COMPACT_ATOMS: atom_id res chain seq x y z
N MET A 1 -14.61 -11.54 -3.42
CA MET A 1 -13.64 -12.60 -3.72
C MET A 1 -13.60 -13.02 -5.18
N ARG A 2 -14.71 -13.04 -5.94
CA ARG A 2 -14.67 -13.41 -7.37
C ARG A 2 -13.75 -12.54 -8.22
N ILE A 3 -13.82 -11.23 -7.99
CA ILE A 3 -12.98 -10.25 -8.70
C ILE A 3 -11.47 -10.52 -8.61
N LEU A 4 -10.99 -11.24 -7.59
CA LEU A 4 -9.57 -11.58 -7.49
C LEU A 4 -9.08 -12.50 -8.61
N ASP A 5 -9.98 -13.21 -9.30
CA ASP A 5 -9.62 -14.05 -10.45
C ASP A 5 -9.15 -13.20 -11.64
N ASP A 6 -9.56 -11.93 -11.67
CA ASP A 6 -9.31 -11.00 -12.78
C ASP A 6 -8.32 -9.89 -12.36
N ILE A 7 -7.72 -10.00 -11.17
CA ILE A 7 -6.77 -9.04 -10.61
C ILE A 7 -5.36 -9.61 -10.62
N GLU A 8 -4.43 -8.78 -11.05
CA GLU A 8 -2.99 -9.04 -10.99
C GLU A 8 -2.28 -7.89 -10.26
N TYR A 9 -1.26 -8.23 -9.47
CA TYR A 9 -0.29 -7.27 -8.96
C TYR A 9 1.01 -7.42 -9.73
N ARG A 10 1.59 -6.31 -10.18
CA ARG A 10 2.91 -6.31 -10.80
C ARG A 10 3.82 -5.36 -10.03
N ARG A 11 4.99 -5.87 -9.60
CA ARG A 11 6.02 -5.03 -8.97
C ARG A 11 6.77 -4.28 -10.07
N ILE A 12 6.72 -2.97 -10.01
CA ILE A 12 7.26 -2.08 -11.04
C ILE A 12 8.72 -1.77 -10.70
N GLU A 13 9.64 -2.20 -11.56
CA GLU A 13 11.09 -2.08 -11.36
C GLU A 13 11.80 -1.38 -12.55
N THR A 14 11.16 -1.28 -13.71
CA THR A 14 11.76 -0.73 -14.93
C THR A 14 11.29 0.70 -15.23
N GLY A 15 12.09 1.44 -16.02
CA GLY A 15 11.76 2.81 -16.40
C GLY A 15 10.51 2.93 -17.28
N GLU A 16 10.30 2.02 -18.22
CA GLU A 16 9.14 2.06 -19.14
C GLU A 16 7.82 1.89 -18.39
N ASP A 17 7.76 0.90 -17.48
CA ASP A 17 6.58 0.67 -16.65
C ASP A 17 6.32 1.83 -15.68
N MET A 18 7.37 2.51 -15.20
CA MET A 18 7.22 3.70 -14.36
C MET A 18 6.55 4.87 -15.07
N GLU A 19 6.68 5.00 -16.40
CA GLU A 19 5.95 6.04 -17.14
C GLU A 19 4.43 5.82 -17.12
N ASP A 20 3.99 4.55 -17.21
CA ASP A 20 2.57 4.21 -17.06
C ASP A 20 2.04 4.52 -15.66
N ILE A 21 2.85 4.23 -14.63
CA ILE A 21 2.56 4.62 -13.24
C ILE A 21 2.43 6.13 -13.12
N GLU A 22 3.35 6.90 -13.72
CA GLU A 22 3.31 8.35 -13.69
C GLU A 22 2.04 8.91 -14.37
N ARG A 23 1.71 8.41 -15.57
CA ARG A 23 0.50 8.79 -16.31
C ARG A 23 -0.75 8.52 -15.49
N LEU A 24 -0.85 7.37 -14.84
CA LEU A 24 -1.97 7.01 -13.98
C LEU A 24 -2.06 7.94 -12.75
N ARG A 25 -0.93 8.18 -12.06
CA ARG A 25 -0.87 9.11 -10.92
C ARG A 25 -1.35 10.50 -11.33
N TYR A 26 -0.89 11.00 -12.48
CA TYR A 26 -1.29 12.31 -13.00
C TYR A 26 -2.78 12.37 -13.26
N LYS A 27 -3.33 11.38 -13.98
CA LYS A 27 -4.76 11.29 -14.30
C LYS A 27 -5.61 11.31 -13.03
N ALA A 28 -5.26 10.49 -12.03
CA ALA A 28 -6.00 10.38 -10.77
C ALA A 28 -5.93 11.68 -9.94
N TYR A 29 -4.74 12.25 -9.78
CA TYR A 29 -4.54 13.44 -8.95
C TYR A 29 -5.13 14.70 -9.58
N LYS A 30 -5.08 14.80 -10.91
CA LYS A 30 -5.76 15.88 -11.63
C LYS A 30 -7.27 15.82 -11.43
N ALA A 31 -7.87 14.63 -11.55
CA ALA A 31 -9.31 14.46 -11.34
C ALA A 31 -9.76 14.75 -9.90
N ALA A 32 -8.87 14.52 -8.92
CA ALA A 32 -9.15 14.77 -7.51
C ALA A 32 -8.71 16.16 -7.00
N GLU A 33 -8.19 17.02 -7.89
CA GLU A 33 -7.65 18.35 -7.55
C GLU A 33 -6.58 18.31 -6.44
N VAL A 34 -5.69 17.32 -6.51
CA VAL A 34 -4.63 17.07 -5.49
C VAL A 34 -3.22 17.02 -6.09
N LEU A 35 -3.03 17.54 -7.30
CA LEU A 35 -1.69 17.63 -7.88
C LEU A 35 -0.77 18.42 -6.94
N PRO A 36 0.45 17.93 -6.65
CA PRO A 36 1.39 18.67 -5.81
C PRO A 36 1.72 20.02 -6.44
N VAL A 37 1.83 21.06 -5.62
CA VAL A 37 1.90 22.46 -6.07
C VAL A 37 3.12 22.74 -6.96
N SER A 38 4.21 21.99 -6.78
CA SER A 38 5.51 22.23 -7.43
C SER A 38 6.10 21.02 -8.16
N ALA A 39 5.37 19.90 -8.26
CA ALA A 39 5.93 18.67 -8.81
C ALA A 39 5.99 18.72 -10.35
N SER A 40 7.22 18.69 -10.90
CA SER A 40 7.48 18.52 -12.33
C SER A 40 7.26 17.08 -12.80
N SER A 41 7.38 16.11 -11.88
CA SER A 41 7.16 14.68 -12.09
C SER A 41 6.41 14.09 -10.89
N LEU A 42 5.62 13.04 -11.13
CA LEU A 42 4.96 12.27 -10.08
C LEU A 42 5.72 10.99 -9.72
N ILE A 43 6.92 10.84 -10.26
CA ILE A 43 7.94 9.88 -9.84
C ILE A 43 9.03 10.67 -9.12
N ASP A 44 9.47 10.17 -7.96
CA ASP A 44 10.56 10.78 -7.17
C ASP A 44 11.62 9.73 -6.79
N GLU A 45 12.74 10.16 -6.23
CA GLU A 45 13.84 9.25 -5.84
C GLU A 45 13.37 8.16 -4.86
N ALA A 46 12.35 8.45 -4.04
CA ALA A 46 11.80 7.47 -3.11
C ALA A 46 10.95 6.39 -3.80
N ASP A 47 10.61 6.51 -5.10
CA ASP A 47 10.06 5.39 -5.88
C ASP A 47 11.13 4.31 -6.18
N PHE A 48 12.43 4.67 -6.13
CA PHE A 48 13.55 3.79 -6.45
C PHE A 48 14.35 3.33 -5.22
N ASP A 49 13.92 3.74 -4.03
CA ASP A 49 14.51 3.33 -2.76
C ASP A 49 14.50 1.79 -2.61
N ASP A 50 15.51 1.23 -1.95
CA ASP A 50 15.66 -0.22 -1.83
C ASP A 50 14.62 -0.88 -0.90
N HIS A 51 13.96 -0.08 -0.07
CA HIS A 51 12.80 -0.47 0.75
C HIS A 51 11.46 -0.02 0.15
N ALA A 52 11.46 0.63 -1.03
CA ALA A 52 10.25 0.98 -1.76
C ALA A 52 9.77 -0.14 -2.68
N TYR A 53 8.45 -0.31 -2.75
CA TYR A 53 7.80 -1.28 -3.62
C TYR A 53 6.63 -0.59 -4.32
N VAL A 54 6.79 -0.31 -5.61
CA VAL A 54 5.73 0.26 -6.44
C VAL A 54 4.96 -0.88 -7.06
N PHE A 55 3.65 -0.92 -6.82
CA PHE A 55 2.76 -1.90 -7.43
C PHE A 55 1.83 -1.24 -8.43
N GLY A 56 1.75 -1.81 -9.62
CA GLY A 56 0.62 -1.66 -10.51
C GLY A 56 -0.42 -2.74 -10.22
N VAL A 57 -1.69 -2.36 -10.18
CA VAL A 57 -2.82 -3.28 -10.06
C VAL A 57 -3.52 -3.33 -11.40
N TYR A 58 -3.61 -4.52 -11.97
CA TYR A 58 -4.19 -4.74 -13.27
C TYR A 58 -5.52 -5.48 -13.14
N TYR A 59 -6.52 -5.04 -13.89
CA TYR A 59 -7.82 -5.70 -14.00
C TYR A 59 -8.06 -6.03 -15.48
N PHE A 60 -8.17 -7.32 -15.80
CA PHE A 60 -8.13 -7.80 -17.20
C PHE A 60 -6.93 -7.23 -17.98
N GLU A 61 -5.73 -7.37 -17.43
CA GLU A 61 -4.46 -6.89 -18.01
C GLU A 61 -4.35 -5.36 -18.21
N GLN A 62 -5.34 -4.57 -17.78
CA GLN A 62 -5.30 -3.11 -17.83
C GLN A 62 -4.85 -2.54 -16.49
N LEU A 63 -3.87 -1.63 -16.49
CA LEU A 63 -3.44 -0.92 -15.28
C LEU A 63 -4.58 -0.01 -14.78
N VAL A 64 -5.18 -0.34 -13.64
CA VAL A 64 -6.34 0.38 -13.08
C VAL A 64 -6.04 1.16 -11.81
N SER A 65 -5.00 0.77 -11.07
CA SER A 65 -4.56 1.51 -9.89
C SER A 65 -3.09 1.24 -9.57
N THR A 66 -2.51 2.07 -8.71
CA THR A 66 -1.14 1.93 -8.22
C THR A 66 -1.02 2.37 -6.76
N ILE A 67 -0.03 1.80 -6.08
CA ILE A 67 0.39 2.21 -4.75
C ILE A 67 1.90 2.00 -4.61
N ARG A 68 2.56 2.88 -3.86
CA ARG A 68 3.93 2.67 -3.38
C ARG A 68 3.87 2.26 -1.91
N LEU A 69 4.65 1.26 -1.53
CA LEU A 69 4.84 0.88 -0.13
C LEU A 69 6.30 1.09 0.25
N HIS A 70 6.57 1.76 1.37
CA HIS A 70 7.88 1.70 1.99
C HIS A 70 7.87 0.75 3.19
N HIS A 71 8.86 -0.13 3.28
CA HIS A 71 9.18 -0.85 4.51
C HIS A 71 10.13 -0.01 5.37
N VAL A 72 9.57 0.73 6.31
CA VAL A 72 10.30 1.67 7.16
C VAL A 72 10.77 0.94 8.42
N THR A 73 12.05 1.03 8.73
CA THR A 73 12.66 0.41 9.92
C THR A 73 13.46 1.45 10.70
N PRO A 74 13.85 1.16 11.96
CA PRO A 74 14.73 2.05 12.72
C PRO A 74 16.04 2.40 11.98
N ASP A 75 16.54 1.49 11.14
CA ASP A 75 17.78 1.63 10.36
C ASP A 75 17.55 2.21 8.95
N HIS A 76 16.32 2.13 8.42
CA HIS A 76 15.94 2.66 7.12
C HIS A 76 14.65 3.48 7.21
N ARG A 77 14.79 4.81 7.33
CA ARG A 77 13.70 5.71 7.74
C ARG A 77 12.99 6.44 6.60
N VAL A 78 13.28 6.09 5.35
CA VAL A 78 12.66 6.71 4.16
C VAL A 78 11.16 6.44 4.17
N SER A 79 10.34 7.50 4.15
CA SER A 79 8.88 7.40 4.18
C SER A 79 8.23 8.70 3.71
N GLN A 80 7.01 8.61 3.17
CA GLN A 80 6.22 9.79 2.82
C GLN A 80 5.53 10.39 4.05
N SER A 81 5.12 9.54 4.99
CA SER A 81 4.53 10.00 6.26
C SER A 81 5.47 10.90 7.07
N ALA A 82 6.79 10.68 7.06
CA ALA A 82 7.75 11.53 7.78
C ALA A 82 7.82 12.96 7.23
N GLY A 83 7.49 13.18 5.95
CA GLY A 83 7.45 14.53 5.37
C GLY A 83 6.33 15.41 5.93
N VAL A 84 5.30 14.81 6.54
CA VAL A 84 4.17 15.53 7.14
C VAL A 84 4.14 15.35 8.66
N PHE A 85 4.44 14.15 9.16
CA PHE A 85 4.32 13.76 10.56
C PHE A 85 5.65 13.29 11.18
N PRO A 86 6.74 14.09 11.11
CA PRO A 86 8.07 13.66 11.57
C PRO A 86 8.06 13.16 13.02
N ASP A 87 7.45 13.91 13.96
CA ASP A 87 7.41 13.53 15.39
C ASP A 87 6.74 12.16 15.62
N ALA A 88 5.65 11.88 14.90
CA ALA A 88 4.93 10.62 15.04
C ALA A 88 5.76 9.45 14.48
N MET A 89 6.43 9.66 13.35
CA MET A 89 7.33 8.67 12.75
C MET A 89 8.52 8.39 13.66
N GLU A 90 9.16 9.44 14.20
CA GLU A 90 10.26 9.30 15.15
C GLU A 90 9.85 8.53 16.40
N ASN A 91 8.66 8.79 16.95
CA ASN A 91 8.15 8.06 18.11
C ASN A 91 8.02 6.55 17.85
N PHE A 92 7.48 6.15 16.69
CA PHE A 92 7.39 4.74 16.34
C PHE A 92 8.77 4.10 16.14
N LEU A 93 9.65 4.76 15.39
CA LEU A 93 10.95 4.20 15.03
C LEU A 93 11.91 4.16 16.23
N ASN A 94 11.84 5.14 17.13
CA ASN A 94 12.64 5.15 18.37
C ASN A 94 12.14 4.13 19.41
N ALA A 95 10.88 3.71 19.30
CA ALA A 95 10.36 2.56 20.05
C ALA A 95 10.77 1.21 19.42
N GLY A 96 11.56 1.22 18.35
CA GLY A 96 12.04 0.02 17.67
C GLY A 96 11.02 -0.61 16.72
N LEU A 97 9.91 0.08 16.42
CA LEU A 97 8.86 -0.45 15.55
C LEU A 97 9.24 -0.36 14.08
N THR A 98 8.77 -1.35 13.32
CA THR A 98 8.82 -1.43 11.86
C THR A 98 7.46 -1.09 11.27
N LEU A 99 7.44 -0.40 10.14
CA LEU A 99 6.25 0.20 9.57
C LEU A 99 6.13 -0.13 8.09
N ILE A 100 4.91 -0.37 7.62
CA ILE A 100 4.57 -0.20 6.21
C ILE A 100 3.99 1.20 6.06
N ASP A 101 4.59 2.01 5.20
CA ASP A 101 4.09 3.34 4.83
C ASP A 101 3.58 3.33 3.38
N PRO A 102 2.27 3.08 3.17
CA PRO A 102 1.65 3.19 1.86
C PRO A 102 1.52 4.66 1.46
N ALA A 103 1.86 4.92 0.21
CA ALA A 103 1.90 6.25 -0.35
C ALA A 103 1.55 6.19 -1.84
N ARG A 104 1.39 7.36 -2.46
CA ARG A 104 1.13 7.48 -3.91
C ARG A 104 -0.02 6.59 -4.41
N PHE A 105 -1.04 6.35 -3.59
CA PHE A 105 -2.27 5.68 -4.02
C PHE A 105 -2.87 6.48 -5.18
N ALA A 106 -3.12 5.84 -6.31
CA ALA A 106 -3.84 6.42 -7.44
C ALA A 106 -4.68 5.35 -8.12
N ALA A 107 -5.90 5.69 -8.51
CA ALA A 107 -6.79 4.80 -9.25
C ALA A 107 -7.37 5.54 -10.44
N ASP A 108 -7.57 4.84 -11.55
CA ASP A 108 -8.21 5.42 -12.73
C ASP A 108 -9.61 5.93 -12.33
N PRO A 109 -9.92 7.23 -12.48
CA PRO A 109 -11.19 7.79 -12.04
C PRO A 109 -12.41 7.13 -12.69
N ALA A 110 -12.31 6.68 -13.95
CA ALA A 110 -13.41 6.03 -14.64
C ALA A 110 -13.65 4.62 -14.07
N VAL A 111 -12.57 3.87 -13.81
CA VAL A 111 -12.67 2.53 -13.22
C VAL A 111 -13.13 2.60 -11.77
N ALA A 112 -12.60 3.53 -10.98
CA ALA A 112 -12.98 3.70 -9.58
C ALA A 112 -14.45 4.12 -9.40
N ALA A 113 -15.02 4.84 -10.38
CA ALA A 113 -16.44 5.20 -10.38
C ALA A 113 -17.35 3.98 -10.62
N GLU A 114 -16.91 3.02 -11.44
CA GLU A 114 -17.69 1.81 -11.76
C GLU A 114 -17.43 0.65 -10.79
N LEU A 115 -16.23 0.57 -10.21
CA LEU A 115 -15.79 -0.52 -9.34
C LEU A 115 -15.40 0.01 -7.94
N PRO A 116 -16.36 0.13 -7.01
CA PRO A 116 -16.11 0.62 -5.65
C PRO A 116 -15.14 -0.24 -4.82
N VAL A 117 -14.79 -1.43 -5.30
CA VAL A 117 -13.85 -2.35 -4.65
C VAL A 117 -12.39 -1.99 -4.90
N ILE A 118 -12.08 -1.15 -5.90
CA ILE A 118 -10.71 -0.79 -6.28
C ILE A 118 -9.88 -0.34 -5.06
N PRO A 119 -10.34 0.58 -4.19
CA PRO A 119 -9.55 0.97 -3.01
C PRO A 119 -9.15 -0.20 -2.10
N TYR A 120 -10.00 -1.21 -1.95
CA TYR A 120 -9.68 -2.39 -1.14
C TYR A 120 -8.60 -3.25 -1.80
N ILE A 121 -8.67 -3.41 -3.12
CA ILE A 121 -7.70 -4.18 -3.89
C ILE A 121 -6.35 -3.45 -3.95
N THR A 122 -6.35 -2.14 -4.20
CA THR A 122 -5.14 -1.32 -4.21
C THR A 122 -4.43 -1.28 -2.85
N LEU A 123 -5.17 -1.35 -1.74
CA LEU A 123 -4.58 -1.38 -0.39
C LEU A 123 -4.18 -2.76 0.09
N ARG A 124 -4.56 -3.84 -0.62
CA ARG A 124 -4.23 -5.20 -0.22
C ARG A 124 -2.71 -5.45 -0.13
N PRO A 125 -1.87 -4.99 -1.07
CA PRO A 125 -0.42 -5.11 -0.95
C PRO A 125 0.13 -4.64 0.41
N SER A 126 -0.46 -3.61 1.04
CA SER A 126 -0.02 -3.14 2.36
C SER A 126 -0.17 -4.17 3.47
N ILE A 127 -1.23 -4.99 3.42
CA ILE A 127 -1.48 -6.05 4.40
C ILE A 127 -0.61 -7.29 4.13
N VAL A 128 -0.35 -7.57 2.85
CA VAL A 128 0.58 -8.63 2.45
C VAL A 128 2.01 -8.26 2.82
N ALA A 129 2.40 -6.98 2.65
CA ALA A 129 3.69 -6.45 3.07
C ALA A 129 3.88 -6.59 4.58
N ALA A 130 2.86 -6.20 5.36
CA ALA A 130 2.89 -6.35 6.81
C ALA A 130 3.15 -7.79 7.25
N ALA A 131 2.51 -8.77 6.58
CA ALA A 131 2.72 -10.19 6.87
C ALA A 131 4.10 -10.72 6.42
N TYR A 132 4.69 -10.14 5.37
CA TYR A 132 6.00 -10.56 4.87
C TYR A 132 7.13 -10.00 5.75
N PHE A 133 7.09 -8.71 6.01
CA PHE A 133 8.13 -8.00 6.78
C PHE A 133 7.93 -8.11 8.29
N LYS A 134 6.80 -8.68 8.75
CA LYS A 134 6.38 -8.69 10.16
C LYS A 134 6.32 -7.28 10.74
N ALA A 135 5.75 -6.37 9.96
CA ALA A 135 5.71 -4.97 10.31
C ALA A 135 4.73 -4.75 11.48
N ASP A 136 5.12 -3.94 12.46
CA ASP A 136 4.31 -3.66 13.64
C ASP A 136 3.09 -2.77 13.32
N ARG A 137 3.22 -1.90 12.32
CA ARG A 137 2.17 -0.97 11.92
C ARG A 137 2.05 -0.86 10.41
N VAL A 138 0.81 -0.67 9.96
CA VAL A 138 0.54 -0.14 8.61
C VAL A 138 0.00 1.27 8.78
N LEU A 139 0.64 2.26 8.17
CA LEU A 139 0.26 3.66 8.26
C LEU A 139 -0.80 4.04 7.23
N GLN A 140 -1.54 5.10 7.53
CA GLN A 140 -2.46 5.75 6.61
C GLN A 140 -2.44 7.26 6.83
N HIS A 141 -1.64 8.00 6.05
CA HIS A 141 -1.75 9.46 5.99
C HIS A 141 -2.79 9.84 4.92
N VAL A 142 -3.94 10.36 5.33
CA VAL A 142 -5.05 10.62 4.40
C VAL A 142 -5.76 11.91 4.73
N ARG A 143 -6.56 12.42 3.78
CA ARG A 143 -7.47 13.53 4.10
C ARG A 143 -8.44 13.10 5.20
N PRO A 144 -8.79 13.97 6.16
CA PRO A 144 -9.70 13.62 7.26
C PRO A 144 -11.05 13.00 6.81
N ALA A 145 -11.56 13.40 5.64
CA ALA A 145 -12.78 12.84 5.05
C ALA A 145 -12.69 11.33 4.74
N HIS A 146 -11.48 10.79 4.55
CA HIS A 146 -11.27 9.36 4.28
C HIS A 146 -11.00 8.54 5.54
N ALA A 147 -10.80 9.18 6.71
CA ALA A 147 -10.40 8.49 7.93
C ALA A 147 -11.40 7.39 8.36
N ALA A 148 -12.71 7.64 8.18
CA ALA A 148 -13.76 6.70 8.54
C ALA A 148 -13.66 5.35 7.79
N PHE A 149 -13.19 5.38 6.54
CA PHE A 149 -12.93 4.15 5.77
C PHE A 149 -11.84 3.32 6.44
N TYR A 150 -10.71 3.93 6.77
CA TYR A 150 -9.57 3.21 7.34
C TYR A 150 -9.82 2.72 8.77
N LYS A 151 -10.49 3.52 9.60
CA LYS A 151 -10.96 3.11 10.94
C LYS A 151 -11.88 1.90 10.87
N ARG A 152 -12.79 1.86 9.89
CA ARG A 152 -13.80 0.80 9.75
C ARG A 152 -13.24 -0.49 9.14
N VAL A 153 -12.39 -0.37 8.13
CA VAL A 153 -11.89 -1.51 7.34
C VAL A 153 -10.65 -2.10 7.98
N PHE A 154 -9.70 -1.26 8.37
CA PHE A 154 -8.39 -1.69 8.88
C PHE A 154 -8.27 -1.59 10.40
N TYR A 155 -9.31 -1.15 11.10
CA TYR A 155 -9.26 -0.93 12.56
C TYR A 155 -8.14 0.04 12.97
N ALA A 156 -7.84 1.01 12.10
CA ALA A 156 -6.78 1.98 12.33
C ALA A 156 -7.13 2.93 13.48
N ASP A 157 -6.17 3.20 14.35
CA ASP A 157 -6.26 4.21 15.41
C ASP A 157 -5.79 5.57 14.88
N THR A 158 -6.37 6.67 15.38
CA THR A 158 -5.79 7.98 15.08
C THR A 158 -4.47 8.16 15.85
N VAL A 159 -3.40 8.50 15.13
CA VAL A 159 -2.12 8.91 15.71
C VAL A 159 -2.02 10.42 15.77
N VAL A 160 -2.38 11.10 14.67
CA VAL A 160 -2.44 12.56 14.57
C VAL A 160 -3.76 12.96 13.93
N GLU A 161 -4.58 13.72 14.68
CA GLU A 161 -5.93 14.10 14.23
C GLU A 161 -5.92 14.94 12.97
N ARG A 162 -5.16 16.04 12.93
CA ARG A 162 -5.01 16.90 11.73
C ARG A 162 -3.65 17.59 11.75
N ARG A 163 -3.05 17.74 10.57
CA ARG A 163 -1.85 18.56 10.33
C ARG A 163 -1.90 19.11 8.91
N MET A 164 -1.51 20.38 8.74
CA MET A 164 -1.34 20.97 7.42
C MET A 164 -0.15 20.30 6.72
N ALA A 165 -0.36 19.81 5.49
CA ALA A 165 0.71 19.34 4.64
C ALA A 165 1.04 20.41 3.61
N ASP A 166 2.05 21.24 3.90
CA ASP A 166 2.40 22.41 3.10
C ASP A 166 2.67 22.06 1.63
N ILE A 167 3.27 20.89 1.37
CA ILE A 167 3.54 20.35 0.03
C ILE A 167 2.27 20.13 -0.82
N TYR A 168 1.12 19.97 -0.17
CA TYR A 168 -0.17 19.71 -0.81
C TYR A 168 -1.17 20.86 -0.64
N GLY A 169 -0.95 21.77 0.32
CA GLY A 169 -1.86 22.87 0.62
C GLY A 169 -3.17 22.45 1.29
N PHE A 170 -3.23 21.28 1.92
CA PHE A 170 -4.40 20.80 2.65
C PHE A 170 -4.05 19.97 3.89
N GLU A 171 -5.03 19.79 4.78
CA GLU A 171 -4.85 19.00 5.99
C GLU A 171 -4.88 17.49 5.72
N LEU A 172 -4.00 16.79 6.42
CA LEU A 172 -3.94 15.34 6.51
C LEU A 172 -4.13 14.88 7.97
N THR A 173 -4.61 13.66 8.14
CA THR A 173 -4.57 12.91 9.41
C THR A 173 -3.65 11.72 9.24
N LEU A 174 -2.97 11.32 10.32
CA LEU A 174 -2.20 10.07 10.36
C LEU A 174 -2.96 9.05 11.21
N LEU A 175 -3.28 7.91 10.60
CA LEU A 175 -3.78 6.73 11.29
C LEU A 175 -2.75 5.60 11.22
N ALA A 176 -2.84 4.66 12.15
CA ALA A 176 -2.02 3.46 12.14
C ALA A 176 -2.84 2.22 12.53
N THR A 177 -2.69 1.17 11.76
CA THR A 177 -3.23 -0.16 12.04
C THR A 177 -2.20 -0.97 12.82
N ASN A 178 -2.59 -1.57 13.95
CA ASN A 178 -1.75 -2.45 14.74
C ASN A 178 -1.86 -3.89 14.24
N THR A 179 -0.87 -4.37 13.51
CA THR A 179 -0.90 -5.69 12.86
C THR A 179 -1.03 -6.83 13.87
N HIS A 180 -0.33 -6.72 15.01
CA HIS A 180 -0.37 -7.69 16.11
C HIS A 180 -1.76 -7.89 16.72
N THR A 181 -2.54 -6.81 16.85
CA THR A 181 -3.84 -6.88 17.56
C THR A 181 -5.04 -6.92 16.62
N THR A 182 -4.89 -6.47 15.37
CA THR A 182 -6.01 -6.38 14.42
C THR A 182 -5.91 -7.33 13.25
N GLY A 183 -4.75 -7.96 13.00
CA GLY A 183 -4.51 -8.85 11.85
C GLY A 183 -5.56 -9.94 11.69
N ASP A 184 -5.77 -10.76 12.73
CA ASP A 184 -6.77 -11.85 12.70
C ASP A 184 -8.19 -11.33 12.43
N ARG A 185 -8.59 -10.26 13.14
CA ARG A 185 -9.92 -9.67 13.01
C ARG A 185 -10.14 -9.11 11.59
N LEU A 186 -9.11 -8.50 11.01
CA LEU A 186 -9.10 -7.98 9.65
C LEU A 186 -9.30 -9.13 8.65
N LEU A 187 -8.51 -10.19 8.74
CA LEU A 187 -8.55 -11.31 7.79
C LEU A 187 -9.84 -12.13 7.91
N GLN A 188 -10.40 -12.28 9.11
CA GLN A 188 -11.72 -12.90 9.29
C GLN A 188 -12.84 -12.09 8.63
N ARG A 189 -12.81 -10.76 8.76
CA ARG A 189 -13.85 -9.89 8.19
C ARG A 189 -13.68 -9.69 6.69
N TYR A 190 -12.44 -9.64 6.22
CA TYR A 190 -12.08 -9.38 4.84
C TYR A 190 -11.04 -10.40 4.34
N PRO A 191 -11.45 -11.65 4.09
CA PRO A 191 -10.54 -12.75 3.73
C PRO A 191 -9.75 -12.52 2.44
N PHE A 192 -10.19 -11.57 1.60
CA PHE A 192 -9.46 -11.22 0.40
C PHE A 192 -8.12 -10.53 0.70
N PHE A 193 -7.87 -10.01 1.90
CA PHE A 193 -6.56 -9.46 2.29
C PHE A 193 -5.53 -10.55 2.62
N ASP A 194 -5.97 -11.79 2.84
CA ASP A 194 -5.09 -12.89 3.20
C ASP A 194 -4.19 -13.30 2.02
N SER A 195 -3.06 -13.92 2.33
CA SER A 195 -2.05 -14.36 1.36
C SER A 195 -1.33 -15.60 1.86
N GLY A 196 -0.96 -16.49 0.95
CA GLY A 196 -0.02 -17.57 1.24
C GLY A 196 1.43 -17.08 1.18
N VAL A 197 2.34 -17.86 1.79
CA VAL A 197 3.78 -17.54 1.86
C VAL A 197 4.40 -17.33 0.47
N HIS A 198 3.99 -18.11 -0.53
CA HIS A 198 4.52 -17.99 -1.90
C HIS A 198 4.18 -16.62 -2.52
N GLU A 199 2.95 -16.14 -2.34
CA GLU A 199 2.53 -14.84 -2.86
C GLU A 199 3.35 -13.72 -2.21
N ARG A 200 3.51 -13.76 -0.88
CA ARG A 200 4.31 -12.75 -0.14
C ARG A 200 5.74 -12.66 -0.68
N ARG A 201 6.39 -13.82 -0.91
CA ARG A 201 7.74 -13.87 -1.48
C ARG A 201 7.78 -13.28 -2.89
N LEU A 202 6.85 -13.68 -3.76
CA LEU A 202 6.77 -13.13 -5.12
C LEU A 202 6.57 -11.60 -5.13
N MET A 203 5.83 -11.05 -4.15
CA MET A 203 5.62 -9.61 -4.05
C MET A 203 6.85 -8.87 -3.51
N PHE A 204 7.56 -9.39 -2.50
CA PHE A 204 8.49 -8.58 -1.70
C PHE A 204 9.94 -9.06 -1.65
N GLU A 205 10.22 -10.31 -2.00
CA GLU A 205 11.59 -10.83 -2.01
C GLU A 205 12.40 -10.15 -3.12
N ARG A 206 13.57 -9.63 -2.74
CA ARG A 206 14.58 -9.07 -3.65
C ARG A 206 15.81 -9.99 -3.59
N GLY A 207 16.37 -10.36 -4.74
CA GLY A 207 17.50 -11.31 -4.77
C GLY A 207 17.78 -12.02 -6.11
N GLY A 208 17.12 -11.61 -7.20
CA GLY A 208 17.42 -12.07 -8.57
C GLY A 208 17.84 -10.89 -9.45
N GLU A 209 18.36 -11.18 -10.66
CA GLU A 209 18.51 -10.14 -11.67
C GLU A 209 17.14 -9.50 -11.97
N PRO A 210 17.07 -8.17 -12.17
CA PRO A 210 15.83 -7.51 -12.58
C PRO A 210 15.26 -8.22 -13.81
N ALA A 211 14.02 -8.69 -13.70
CA ALA A 211 13.37 -9.33 -14.83
C ALA A 211 13.12 -8.30 -15.94
N LEU A 212 13.23 -8.71 -17.21
CA LEU A 212 12.95 -7.84 -18.37
C LEU A 212 11.49 -7.33 -18.41
N ALA A 213 10.59 -7.99 -17.67
CA ALA A 213 9.20 -7.58 -17.49
C ALA A 213 8.81 -7.72 -16.02
N PRO A 214 7.91 -6.87 -15.49
CA PRO A 214 7.40 -6.99 -14.13
C PRO A 214 6.83 -8.38 -13.84
N LEU A 215 7.19 -8.93 -12.69
CA LEU A 215 6.63 -10.20 -12.22
C LEU A 215 5.12 -10.03 -11.95
N THR A 216 4.31 -10.76 -12.71
CA THR A 216 2.86 -10.86 -12.46
C THR A 216 2.59 -11.79 -11.28
N VAL A 217 1.92 -11.26 -10.26
CA VAL A 217 1.54 -11.98 -9.04
C VAL A 217 0.02 -12.05 -8.93
N LEU A 218 -0.48 -13.28 -8.84
CA LEU A 218 -1.91 -13.56 -8.66
C LEU A 218 -2.27 -13.63 -7.17
N PRO A 219 -3.37 -13.00 -6.73
CA PRO A 219 -3.82 -13.06 -5.34
C PRO A 219 -4.17 -14.49 -4.92
N SER A 220 -3.52 -15.00 -3.86
CA SER A 220 -3.74 -16.37 -3.37
C SER A 220 -4.88 -16.50 -2.34
N ALA A 221 -5.49 -15.38 -1.93
CA ALA A 221 -6.53 -15.32 -0.89
C ALA A 221 -7.69 -16.31 -1.10
N ARG A 222 -8.04 -16.62 -2.35
CA ARG A 222 -9.07 -17.62 -2.66
C ARG A 222 -8.66 -19.05 -2.35
N LEU A 223 -7.39 -19.38 -2.56
CA LEU A 223 -6.84 -20.69 -2.22
C LEU A 223 -6.79 -20.84 -0.70
N VAL A 224 -6.42 -19.76 0.01
CA VAL A 224 -6.46 -19.71 1.47
C VAL A 224 -7.88 -19.94 2.01
N ALA A 225 -8.87 -19.18 1.53
CA ALA A 225 -10.25 -19.30 2.01
C ALA A 225 -10.88 -20.68 1.72
N LYS A 226 -10.39 -21.40 0.71
CA LYS A 226 -10.81 -22.78 0.40
C LYS A 226 -10.03 -23.84 1.18
N GLY A 227 -9.03 -23.45 1.98
CA GLY A 227 -8.18 -24.37 2.73
C GLY A 227 -7.17 -25.14 1.88
N PHE A 228 -6.90 -24.70 0.64
CA PHE A 228 -5.91 -25.36 -0.23
C PHE A 228 -4.47 -25.03 0.16
N ILE A 229 -4.26 -23.87 0.80
CA ILE A 229 -2.97 -23.42 1.33
C ILE A 229 -3.21 -22.71 2.67
N ALA A 230 -2.16 -22.59 3.48
CA ALA A 230 -2.20 -21.78 4.69
C ALA A 230 -2.16 -20.28 4.37
N GLY A 231 -2.95 -19.50 5.11
CA GLY A 231 -2.94 -18.03 5.11
C GLY A 231 -1.92 -17.44 6.09
N ALA A 232 -2.07 -16.15 6.37
CA ALA A 232 -1.31 -15.47 7.41
C ALA A 232 -1.82 -15.81 8.80
N VAL A 233 -0.89 -15.90 9.75
CA VAL A 233 -1.18 -16.22 11.14
C VAL A 233 -0.75 -15.04 12.02
N ALA A 234 -1.69 -14.41 12.74
CA ALA A 234 -1.32 -13.35 13.68
C ALA A 234 -0.45 -13.89 14.82
N GLY A 235 0.55 -13.08 15.23
CA GLY A 235 1.56 -13.47 16.20
C GLY A 235 2.70 -14.33 15.61
N LEU A 236 2.61 -14.73 14.35
CA LEU A 236 3.71 -15.39 13.62
C LEU A 236 4.18 -14.56 12.43
N ASP A 237 3.23 -14.16 11.58
CA ASP A 237 3.44 -13.34 10.40
C ASP A 237 3.18 -11.85 10.65
N TYR A 238 2.33 -11.55 11.63
CA TYR A 238 2.06 -10.20 12.12
C TYR A 238 2.66 -10.04 13.51
#